data_AF-A0A8D0WWN9-F1
#
_entry.id   AF-A0A8D0WWN9-F1
#
_cell.length_a   1.000
_cell.length_b   1.000
_cell.length_c   1.000
_cell.angle_alpha   90.00
_cell.angle_beta   90.00
_cell.angle_gamma   90.00
#
_symmetry.space_group_name_H-M   'P 1'
#
loop_
_entity.id
_entity.type
_entity.pdbx_description
1 polymer ?
#
loop_
_entity_poly.entity_id
_entity_poly.type
_entity_poly.pdbx_seq_one_letter_code
_entity_poly.pdbx_strand_id
1 'polypeptide(L)'
;MLSIVSCALAICISSSEKCLLGSFAHFLIGLLAFLLLSCISCLYILEIKLLSVASFESIFCHSVSCLFVFFLVSFAVQKLVSLIRSHWFIFAFISVALGD
;
A
#
# COMPACT_ATOMS: atom_id res chain seq x y z
N MET A 1 -18.65 16.65 26.36
CA MET A 1 -18.61 15.33 25.68
C MET A 1 -18.12 15.45 24.23
N LEU A 2 -18.63 16.42 23.44
CA LEU A 2 -18.22 16.64 22.03
C LEU A 2 -16.71 16.88 21.80
N SER A 3 -16.06 17.69 22.64
CA SER A 3 -14.64 18.09 22.46
C SER A 3 -13.63 16.93 22.61
N ILE A 4 -13.91 15.96 23.49
CA ILE A 4 -13.04 14.79 23.69
C ILE A 4 -13.06 13.87 22.46
N VAL A 5 -14.21 13.72 21.82
CA VAL A 5 -14.37 12.82 20.68
C VAL A 5 -13.79 13.41 19.40
N SER A 6 -13.90 14.72 19.18
CA SER A 6 -13.20 15.40 18.08
C SER A 6 -11.67 15.27 18.21
N CYS A 7 -11.14 15.37 19.43
CA CYS A 7 -9.72 15.14 19.69
C CYS A 7 -9.31 13.68 19.42
N ALA A 8 -10.11 12.70 19.86
CA ALA A 8 -9.84 11.30 19.61
C ALA A 8 -9.84 10.96 18.10
N LEU A 9 -10.80 11.50 17.34
CA LEU A 9 -10.88 11.35 15.89
C LEU A 9 -9.66 11.94 15.17
N ALA A 10 -9.23 13.14 15.56
CA ALA A 10 -8.02 13.76 15.02
C ALA A 10 -6.77 12.92 15.30
N ILE A 11 -6.65 12.36 16.51
CA ILE A 11 -5.54 11.46 16.88
C ILE A 11 -5.62 10.15 16.08
N CYS A 12 -6.80 9.56 15.90
CA CYS A 12 -6.98 8.34 15.13
C CYS A 12 -6.63 8.51 13.64
N ILE A 13 -7.04 9.63 13.01
CA ILE A 13 -6.71 9.91 11.60
C ILE A 13 -5.21 10.19 11.45
N SER A 14 -4.64 11.03 12.33
CA SER A 14 -3.21 11.35 12.35
C SER A 14 -2.34 10.12 12.60
N SER A 15 -2.75 9.25 13.52
CA SER A 15 -2.07 7.98 13.80
C SER A 15 -2.23 6.99 12.65
N SER A 16 -3.40 6.93 12.00
CA SER A 16 -3.63 6.02 10.87
C SER A 16 -2.78 6.39 9.67
N GLU A 17 -2.62 7.67 9.35
CA GLU A 17 -1.73 8.12 8.25
C GLU A 17 -0.25 7.84 8.58
N LYS A 18 0.20 8.15 9.80
CA LYS A 18 1.60 7.93 10.20
C LYS A 18 1.98 6.45 10.22
N CYS A 19 1.13 5.57 10.76
CA CYS A 19 1.39 4.12 10.78
C CYS A 19 1.32 3.49 9.38
N LEU A 20 0.39 3.92 8.52
CA LEU A 20 0.30 3.46 7.13
C LEU A 20 1.52 3.88 6.31
N LEU A 21 1.97 5.14 6.44
CA LEU A 21 3.14 5.63 5.71
C LEU A 21 4.43 4.93 6.15
N GLY A 22 4.60 4.68 7.45
CA GLY A 22 5.77 3.96 7.97
C GLY A 22 5.82 2.50 7.51
N SER A 23 4.71 1.77 7.65
CA SER A 23 4.61 0.39 7.19
C SER A 23 4.73 0.27 5.66
N PHE A 24 4.19 1.23 4.91
CA PHE A 24 4.34 1.31 3.46
C PHE A 24 5.81 1.50 3.05
N ALA A 25 6.56 2.37 3.72
CA ALA A 25 7.98 2.55 3.45
C ALA A 25 8.77 1.26 3.68
N HIS A 26 8.55 0.58 4.81
CA HIS A 26 9.20 -0.71 5.09
C HIS A 26 8.82 -1.79 4.07
N PHE A 27 7.54 -1.88 3.72
CA PHE A 27 7.07 -2.83 2.71
C PHE A 27 7.66 -2.52 1.33
N LEU A 28 7.71 -1.25 0.92
CA LEU A 28 8.28 -0.81 -0.35
C LEU A 28 9.78 -1.10 -0.42
N ILE A 29 10.52 -0.88 0.68
CA ILE A 29 11.95 -1.21 0.77
C ILE A 29 12.16 -2.72 0.64
N GLY A 30 11.36 -3.53 1.36
CA GLY A 30 11.42 -4.99 1.28
C GLY A 30 11.06 -5.52 -0.12
N LEU A 31 10.01 -4.96 -0.73
CA LEU A 31 9.60 -5.28 -2.09
C LEU A 31 10.67 -4.87 -3.11
N LEU A 32 11.25 -3.68 -2.96
CA LEU A 32 12.32 -3.19 -3.84
C LEU A 32 13.58 -4.04 -3.72
N ALA A 33 13.97 -4.44 -2.51
CA ALA A 33 15.10 -5.34 -2.28
C ALA A 33 14.85 -6.74 -2.86
N PHE A 34 13.65 -7.29 -2.65
CA PHE A 34 13.24 -8.56 -3.25
C PHE A 34 13.23 -8.47 -4.78
N LEU A 35 12.73 -7.36 -5.32
CA LEU A 35 12.70 -7.10 -6.76
C LEU A 35 14.10 -7.00 -7.35
N LEU A 36 15.00 -6.24 -6.71
CA LEU A 36 16.40 -6.13 -7.11
C LEU A 36 17.10 -7.48 -7.05
N LEU A 37 16.93 -8.24 -5.97
CA LEU A 37 17.56 -9.55 -5.82
C LEU A 37 17.03 -10.55 -6.85
N SER A 38 15.72 -10.52 -7.10
CA SER A 38 15.08 -11.31 -8.16
C SER A 38 15.55 -10.88 -9.53
N CYS A 39 15.73 -9.57 -9.79
CA CYS A 39 16.20 -9.05 -11.06
C CYS A 39 17.66 -9.42 -11.31
N ILE A 40 18.53 -9.32 -10.31
CA ILE A 40 19.93 -9.76 -10.37
C ILE A 40 20.00 -11.28 -10.58
N SER A 41 19.20 -12.07 -9.87
CA SER A 41 19.15 -13.53 -10.05
C SER A 41 18.63 -13.91 -11.43
N CYS A 42 17.60 -13.22 -11.92
CA CYS A 42 17.09 -13.38 -13.27
C CYS A 42 18.14 -12.97 -14.30
N LEU A 43 18.82 -11.84 -14.15
CA LEU A 43 19.91 -11.41 -15.02
C LEU A 43 21.09 -12.38 -14.99
N TYR A 44 21.41 -13.00 -13.86
CA TYR A 44 22.48 -13.99 -13.76
C TYR A 44 22.10 -15.30 -14.46
N ILE A 45 20.90 -15.82 -14.21
CA ILE A 45 20.37 -17.00 -14.89
C ILE A 45 20.21 -16.72 -16.39
N LEU A 46 19.73 -15.52 -16.73
CA LEU A 46 19.53 -15.06 -18.08
C LEU A 46 20.87 -14.83 -18.75
N GLU A 47 21.91 -14.27 -18.16
CA GLU A 47 23.24 -14.16 -18.78
C GLU A 47 23.77 -15.55 -19.20
N ILE A 48 23.46 -16.59 -18.40
CA ILE A 48 23.75 -17.99 -18.73
C ILE A 48 22.78 -18.56 -19.79
N LYS A 49 21.50 -18.16 -19.80
CA LYS A 49 20.43 -18.62 -20.73
C LYS A 49 20.22 -17.76 -21.99
N LEU A 50 20.72 -16.53 -22.05
CA LEU A 50 20.55 -15.51 -23.09
C LEU A 50 21.43 -15.84 -24.30
N LEU A 51 22.41 -16.73 -24.10
CA LEU A 51 23.00 -17.51 -25.18
C LEU A 51 21.98 -18.43 -25.88
N SER A 52 20.77 -18.63 -25.33
CA SER A 52 19.78 -19.61 -25.79
C SER A 52 18.33 -19.10 -25.92
N VAL A 53 17.83 -18.09 -25.20
CA VAL A 53 16.38 -17.72 -25.23
C VAL A 53 16.11 -16.23 -24.95
N ALA A 54 15.56 -15.53 -25.96
CA ALA A 54 15.17 -14.11 -25.88
C ALA A 54 13.75 -13.85 -25.32
N SER A 55 12.91 -14.88 -25.17
CA SER A 55 11.49 -14.70 -24.78
C SER A 55 11.27 -14.58 -23.27
N PHE A 56 12.25 -14.97 -22.44
CA PHE A 56 12.08 -15.04 -20.99
C PHE A 56 12.15 -13.67 -20.28
N GLU A 57 12.88 -12.70 -20.83
CA GLU A 57 12.94 -11.33 -20.31
C GLU A 57 11.57 -10.65 -20.27
N SER A 58 10.77 -10.84 -21.33
CA SER A 58 9.50 -10.14 -21.50
C SER A 58 8.45 -10.54 -20.45
N ILE A 59 8.39 -11.82 -20.10
CA ILE A 59 7.38 -12.37 -19.17
C ILE A 59 7.71 -11.93 -17.73
N PHE A 60 8.98 -11.93 -17.36
CA PHE A 60 9.41 -11.55 -16.02
C PHE A 60 9.21 -10.05 -15.76
N CYS A 61 9.63 -9.18 -16.69
CA CYS A 61 9.39 -7.74 -16.60
C CYS A 61 7.91 -7.38 -16.53
N HIS A 62 7.06 -8.11 -17.28
CA HIS A 62 5.62 -7.90 -17.25
C HIS A 62 4.98 -8.31 -15.91
N SER A 63 5.41 -9.44 -15.33
CA SER A 63 4.96 -9.90 -14.01
C SER A 63 5.31 -8.89 -12.90
N VAL A 64 6.56 -8.41 -12.89
CA VAL A 64 7.05 -7.39 -11.97
C VAL A 64 6.24 -6.09 -12.07
N SER A 65 6.01 -5.62 -13.30
CA SER A 65 5.23 -4.42 -13.55
C SER A 65 3.78 -4.58 -13.09
N CYS A 66 3.19 -5.76 -13.29
CA CYS A 66 1.83 -6.07 -12.84
C CYS A 66 1.72 -6.07 -11.30
N LEU A 67 2.68 -6.70 -10.60
CA LEU A 67 2.72 -6.68 -9.13
C LEU A 67 2.86 -5.26 -8.57
N PHE A 68 3.67 -4.42 -9.20
CA PHE A 68 3.83 -3.02 -8.82
C PHE A 68 2.51 -2.23 -8.97
N VAL A 69 1.80 -2.42 -10.09
CA VAL A 69 0.48 -1.81 -10.30
C VAL A 69 -0.54 -2.33 -9.28
N PHE A 70 -0.58 -3.65 -9.04
CA PHE A 70 -1.49 -4.24 -8.05
C PHE A 70 -1.26 -3.69 -6.64
N PHE A 71 0.00 -3.46 -6.27
CA PHE A 71 0.37 -2.86 -4.99
C PHE A 71 -0.06 -1.38 -4.91
N LEU A 72 0.15 -0.59 -5.96
CA LEU A 72 -0.35 0.79 -6.05
C LEU A 72 -1.88 0.87 -5.93
N VAL A 73 -2.60 -0.01 -6.61
CA VAL A 73 -4.07 -0.09 -6.54
C VAL A 73 -4.53 -0.46 -5.12
N SER A 74 -3.90 -1.48 -4.51
CA SER A 74 -4.22 -1.89 -3.14
C SER A 74 -3.98 -0.78 -2.12
N PHE A 75 -2.91 0.00 -2.30
CA PHE A 75 -2.63 1.16 -1.46
C PHE A 75 -3.66 2.27 -1.62
N ALA A 76 -4.03 2.60 -2.87
CA ALA A 76 -5.06 3.59 -3.15
C ALA A 76 -6.42 3.17 -2.56
N VAL A 77 -6.79 1.89 -2.70
CA VAL A 77 -8.02 1.33 -2.13
C VAL A 77 -7.97 1.34 -0.59
N GLN A 78 -6.85 0.97 0.03
CA GLN A 78 -6.71 1.05 1.49
C GLN A 78 -6.89 2.48 2.01
N LYS A 79 -6.31 3.48 1.32
CA LYS A 79 -6.47 4.89 1.68
C LYS A 79 -7.91 5.38 1.50
N LEU A 80 -8.61 4.90 0.47
CA LEU A 80 -10.02 5.22 0.24
C LEU A 80 -10.92 4.58 1.31
N VAL A 81 -10.69 3.31 1.65
CA VAL A 81 -11.45 2.59 2.67
C VAL A 81 -11.23 3.19 4.06
N SER A 82 -10.00 3.59 4.40
CA SER A 82 -9.73 4.25 5.67
C SER A 82 -10.43 5.61 5.78
N LEU A 83 -10.52 6.35 4.66
CA LEU A 83 -11.25 7.61 4.57
C LEU A 83 -12.76 7.44 4.70
N ILE A 84 -13.35 6.45 4.01
CA ILE A 84 -14.78 6.15 4.11
C ILE A 84 -15.14 5.76 5.54
N ARG A 85 -14.31 4.92 6.17
CA ARG A 85 -14.51 4.50 7.56
C ARG A 85 -14.50 5.69 8.52
N SER A 86 -13.51 6.58 8.43
CA SER A 86 -13.43 7.75 9.31
C SER A 86 -14.62 8.69 9.13
N HIS A 87 -15.10 8.89 7.89
CA HIS A 87 -16.27 9.71 7.61
C HIS A 87 -17.56 9.11 8.19
N TRP A 88 -17.73 7.79 8.10
CA TRP A 88 -18.89 7.10 8.69
C TRP A 88 -18.89 7.20 10.23
N PHE A 89 -17.71 7.12 10.87
CA PHE A 89 -17.57 7.37 12.31
C PHE A 89 -17.99 8.79 12.70
N ILE A 90 -17.63 9.81 11.90
CA ILE A 90 -18.05 11.19 12.13
C ILE A 90 -19.57 11.31 12.02
N PHE A 91 -20.18 10.71 11.01
CA PHE A 91 -21.62 10.78 10.79
C PHE A 91 -22.43 10.09 11.91
N ALA A 92 -21.98 8.91 12.35
CA ALA A 92 -22.57 8.21 13.49
C ALA A 92 -22.50 9.08 14.76
N PHE A 93 -21.39 9.78 14.96
CA PHE A 93 -21.22 10.67 16.10
C PHE A 93 -22.16 11.89 16.07
N ILE A 94 -22.31 12.53 14.90
CA ILE A 94 -23.27 13.63 14.71
C ILE A 94 -24.70 13.15 14.98
N SER A 95 -25.06 11.94 14.52
CA SER A 95 -26.39 11.37 14.74
C SER A 95 -26.67 11.12 16.23
N VAL A 96 -25.68 10.66 16.99
CA VAL A 96 -25.79 10.49 18.45
C VAL A 96 -25.95 11.85 19.14
N ALA A 97 -25.14 12.84 18.79
CA ALA A 97 -25.17 14.16 19.43
C ALA A 97 -26.42 15.00 19.10
N LEU A 98 -27.09 14.73 17.97
CA LEU A 98 -28.33 15.42 17.57
C LEU A 98 -29.60 14.69 18.07
N GLY A 99 -29.47 13.41 18.44
CA GLY A 99 -30.56 12.58 18.97
C GLY A 99 -30.77 12.69 20.48
N ASP A 100 -29.86 13.38 21.19
CA ASP A 100 -29.99 13.84 22.57
C ASP A 100 -30.50 15.29 22.62
#